data_AF-A0A1F8XQV7-F1
#
_entry.id   AF-A0A1F8XQV7-F1
#
_cell.length_a   1.000
_cell.length_b   1.000
_cell.length_c   1.000
_cell.angle_alpha   90.00
_cell.angle_beta   90.00
_cell.angle_gamma   90.00
#
_symmetry.space_group_name_H-M   'P 1'
#
loop_
_entity.id
_entity.type
_entity.pdbx_description
1 polymer ?
#
loop_
_entity_poly.entity_id
_entity_poly.type
_entity_poly.pdbx_seq_one_letter_code
_entity_poly.pdbx_strand_id
1 'polypeptide(L)'
;MKKPIVAFLLVFAAFLAGCGGLNFSQVSPEAKDFSPSTIAVLPATVGEFESSRSVIDDLASRKLLETGIFEEVKDSATIKTQVSASAETASLMEGYIQRLNTLGISDALVSAKLKETLNADAFFLAYVTSWGYGRQGGDKVARVGLGIRLINPSNGVIVWKANHELVEGYWMIKPDLGKLADKLLSEMFEELPLVKRASRPARPMDTAPALTPAPAAVTAPEAPPAMAPLAEPSAPPEPAIAK
;
A
#
# COMPACT_ATOMS: atom_id res chain seq x y z
N MET A 1 -28.64 -6.72 -44.00
CA MET A 1 -27.64 -7.61 -43.34
C MET A 1 -26.45 -6.83 -42.74
N LYS A 2 -26.67 -5.68 -42.07
CA LYS A 2 -25.57 -4.83 -41.53
C LYS A 2 -25.55 -4.74 -39.98
N LYS A 3 -26.61 -5.20 -39.32
CA LYS A 3 -26.78 -5.15 -37.87
C LYS A 3 -25.89 -6.12 -37.06
N PRO A 4 -25.57 -7.36 -37.51
CA PRO A 4 -24.71 -8.25 -36.71
C PRO A 4 -23.23 -7.85 -36.75
N ILE A 5 -22.79 -7.18 -37.82
CA ILE A 5 -21.39 -6.74 -37.99
C ILE A 5 -21.07 -5.58 -37.06
N VAL A 6 -22.00 -4.64 -36.88
CA VAL A 6 -21.83 -3.50 -35.95
C VAL A 6 -21.81 -3.97 -34.50
N ALA A 7 -22.66 -4.95 -34.14
CA ALA A 7 -22.66 -5.53 -32.80
C ALA A 7 -21.34 -6.26 -32.49
N PHE A 8 -20.79 -7.00 -33.46
CA PHE A 8 -19.51 -7.69 -33.30
C PHE A 8 -18.34 -6.72 -33.15
N LEU A 9 -18.32 -5.62 -33.91
CA LEU A 9 -17.30 -4.56 -33.80
C LEU A 9 -17.36 -3.82 -32.44
N LEU A 10 -18.55 -3.58 -31.90
CA LEU A 10 -18.74 -2.94 -30.59
C LEU A 10 -18.28 -3.84 -29.43
N VAL A 11 -18.60 -5.14 -29.50
CA VAL A 11 -18.13 -6.13 -28.53
C VAL A 11 -16.60 -6.29 -28.62
N PHE A 12 -16.04 -6.34 -29.82
CA PHE A 12 -14.59 -6.43 -30.02
C PHE A 12 -13.84 -5.18 -29.51
N ALA A 13 -14.39 -3.98 -29.73
CA ALA A 13 -13.85 -2.75 -29.18
C ALA A 13 -13.92 -2.72 -27.64
N ALA A 14 -14.96 -3.31 -27.03
CA ALA A 14 -15.05 -3.44 -25.57
C ALA A 14 -14.01 -4.42 -24.99
N PHE A 15 -13.63 -5.46 -25.72
CA PHE A 15 -12.55 -6.39 -25.32
C PHE A 15 -11.14 -5.78 -25.47
N LEU A 16 -10.96 -4.79 -26.34
CA LEU A 16 -9.70 -4.06 -26.54
C LEU A 16 -9.45 -2.96 -25.50
N ALA A 17 -10.45 -2.62 -24.68
CA ALA A 17 -10.26 -1.80 -23.48
C ALA A 17 -9.61 -2.63 -22.37
N GLY A 18 -8.40 -3.12 -22.63
CA GLY A 18 -7.55 -3.76 -21.62
C GLY A 18 -7.25 -2.76 -20.51
N CYS A 19 -7.45 -3.19 -19.27
CA CYS A 19 -7.19 -2.44 -18.05
C CYS A 19 -5.71 -2.05 -17.99
N GLY A 20 -5.37 -0.82 -18.39
CA GLY A 20 -4.04 -0.23 -18.26
C GLY A 20 -3.78 0.13 -16.79
N GLY A 21 -3.56 -0.88 -15.95
CA GLY A 21 -3.19 -0.72 -14.55
C GLY A 21 -1.68 -0.79 -14.36
N LEU A 22 -1.22 -0.51 -13.13
CA LEU A 22 0.18 -0.67 -12.75
C LEU A 22 0.65 -2.11 -12.98
N ASN A 23 1.95 -2.27 -13.25
CA ASN A 23 2.56 -3.59 -13.43
C ASN A 23 2.32 -4.49 -12.19
N PHE A 24 2.32 -3.88 -11.01
CA PHE A 24 2.03 -4.54 -9.75
C PHE A 24 1.39 -3.56 -8.77
N SER A 25 0.29 -3.96 -8.14
CA SER A 25 -0.35 -3.25 -7.01
C SER A 25 -0.99 -4.28 -6.08
N GLN A 26 -0.59 -4.30 -4.82
CA GLN A 26 -1.15 -5.19 -3.80
C GLN A 26 -1.52 -4.38 -2.57
N VAL A 27 -2.78 -4.52 -2.15
CA VAL A 27 -3.33 -3.90 -0.94
C VAL A 27 -3.53 -5.00 0.11
N SER A 28 -3.05 -4.77 1.33
CA SER A 28 -3.30 -5.66 2.46
C SER A 28 -4.77 -5.58 2.92
N PRO A 29 -5.39 -6.67 3.42
CA PRO A 29 -6.72 -6.61 4.04
C PRO A 29 -6.84 -5.55 5.14
N GLU A 30 -5.75 -5.31 5.88
CA GLU A 30 -5.65 -4.31 6.96
C GLU A 30 -5.74 -2.86 6.46
N ALA A 31 -5.57 -2.63 5.15
CA ALA A 31 -5.71 -1.30 4.60
C ALA A 31 -7.12 -0.73 4.78
N LYS A 32 -8.15 -1.56 5.05
CA LYS A 32 -9.54 -1.12 5.28
C LYS A 32 -9.66 -0.18 6.48
N ASP A 33 -9.02 -0.54 7.59
CA ASP A 33 -9.09 0.20 8.85
C ASP A 33 -7.93 1.19 9.00
N PHE A 34 -6.97 1.17 8.06
CA PHE A 34 -5.86 2.09 8.02
C PHE A 34 -6.31 3.48 7.55
N SER A 35 -6.22 4.47 8.44
CA SER A 35 -6.55 5.89 8.21
C SER A 35 -5.52 6.79 8.92
N PRO A 36 -4.27 6.88 8.41
CA PRO A 36 -3.22 7.69 9.02
C PRO A 36 -3.44 9.20 8.81
N SER A 37 -3.24 10.01 9.85
CA SER A 37 -3.26 11.48 9.73
C SER A 37 -1.90 12.05 9.29
N THR A 38 -0.80 11.47 9.82
CA THR A 38 0.58 11.91 9.51
C THR A 38 1.34 10.84 8.74
N ILE A 39 2.07 11.25 7.69
CA ILE A 39 2.94 10.35 6.92
C ILE A 39 4.38 10.85 6.88
N ALA A 40 5.33 9.95 7.11
CA ALA A 40 6.75 10.21 6.93
C ALA A 40 7.27 9.61 5.63
N VAL A 41 7.92 10.43 4.82
CA VAL A 41 8.61 10.01 3.61
C VAL A 41 10.01 9.56 3.99
N LEU A 42 10.25 8.26 3.93
CA LEU A 42 11.56 7.69 4.20
C LEU A 42 12.51 7.93 3.02
N PRO A 43 13.84 8.06 3.27
CA PRO A 43 14.81 8.22 2.20
C PRO A 43 14.67 7.15 1.12
N ALA A 44 14.54 7.58 -0.14
CA ALA A 44 14.36 6.67 -1.26
C ALA A 44 15.53 5.68 -1.38
N THR A 45 15.22 4.43 -1.72
CA THR A 45 16.25 3.42 -2.03
C THR A 45 16.54 3.43 -3.51
N VAL A 46 17.75 3.83 -3.92
CA VAL A 46 18.06 4.04 -5.34
C VAL A 46 19.07 3.05 -5.92
N GLY A 47 19.73 2.23 -5.10
CA GLY A 47 20.71 1.25 -5.58
C GLY A 47 21.82 1.93 -6.40
N GLU A 48 22.06 1.46 -7.61
CA GLU A 48 23.04 2.05 -8.54
C GLU A 48 22.60 3.41 -9.13
N PHE A 49 21.33 3.78 -8.97
CA PHE A 49 20.74 4.98 -9.57
C PHE A 49 20.83 6.21 -8.66
N GLU A 50 21.97 6.47 -8.01
CA GLU A 50 22.12 7.55 -7.02
C GLU A 50 21.69 8.93 -7.53
N SER A 51 21.86 9.21 -8.82
CA SER A 51 21.39 10.46 -9.45
C SER A 51 19.88 10.71 -9.35
N SER A 52 19.09 9.67 -9.08
CA SER A 52 17.62 9.75 -8.96
C SER A 52 17.15 10.13 -7.56
N ARG A 53 18.00 10.00 -6.53
CA ARG A 53 17.59 10.07 -5.11
C ARG A 53 16.88 11.37 -4.76
N SER A 54 17.51 12.51 -5.05
CA SER A 54 16.93 13.82 -4.75
C SER A 54 15.60 14.03 -5.50
N VAL A 55 15.57 13.64 -6.77
CA VAL A 55 14.39 13.79 -7.62
C VAL A 55 13.22 12.97 -7.07
N ILE A 56 13.47 11.73 -6.65
CA ILE A 56 12.43 10.84 -6.10
C ILE A 56 11.99 11.27 -4.70
N ASP A 57 12.92 11.64 -3.81
CA ASP A 57 12.59 12.15 -2.47
C ASP A 57 11.67 13.37 -2.56
N ASP A 58 12.00 14.33 -3.43
CA ASP A 58 11.24 15.56 -3.64
C ASP A 58 9.89 15.29 -4.31
N LEU A 59 9.85 14.42 -5.33
CA LEU A 59 8.60 14.07 -6.01
C LEU A 59 7.65 13.31 -5.10
N ALA A 60 8.12 12.32 -4.35
CA ALA A 60 7.30 11.55 -3.43
C ALA A 60 6.64 12.46 -2.38
N SER A 61 7.42 13.34 -1.77
CA SER A 61 6.93 14.29 -0.76
C SER A 61 5.89 15.25 -1.35
N ARG A 62 6.17 15.83 -2.52
CA ARG A 62 5.22 16.71 -3.22
C ARG A 62 3.94 16.00 -3.61
N LYS A 63 4.01 14.78 -4.17
CA LYS A 63 2.83 14.01 -4.57
C LYS A 63 1.95 13.65 -3.38
N LEU A 64 2.55 13.29 -2.24
CA LEU A 64 1.81 13.05 -1.00
C LEU A 64 1.09 14.30 -0.51
N LEU A 65 1.74 15.47 -0.56
CA LEU A 65 1.11 16.75 -0.23
C LEU A 65 -0.04 17.08 -1.19
N GLU A 66 0.17 16.89 -2.50
CA GLU A 66 -0.85 17.13 -3.54
C GLU A 66 -2.10 16.27 -3.37
N THR A 67 -1.99 15.09 -2.74
CA THR A 67 -3.17 14.25 -2.48
C THR A 67 -4.17 14.87 -1.51
N GLY A 68 -3.71 15.74 -0.59
CA GLY A 68 -4.55 16.36 0.44
C GLY A 68 -5.19 15.40 1.45
N ILE A 69 -4.79 14.12 1.49
CA ILE A 69 -5.38 13.12 2.39
C ILE A 69 -4.74 13.06 3.77
N PHE A 70 -3.53 13.60 3.92
CA PHE A 70 -2.77 13.64 5.17
C PHE A 70 -2.82 15.04 5.74
N GLU A 71 -3.00 15.15 7.05
CA GLU A 71 -2.94 16.44 7.76
C GLU A 71 -1.51 16.97 7.77
N GLU A 72 -0.53 16.08 7.87
CA GLU A 72 0.89 16.41 7.87
C GLU A 72 1.70 15.40 7.03
N VAL A 73 2.56 15.93 6.15
CA VAL A 73 3.53 15.14 5.39
C VAL A 73 4.93 15.57 5.83
N LYS A 74 5.68 14.66 6.45
CA LYS A 74 7.08 14.86 6.82
C LYS A 74 7.96 14.42 5.67
N ASP A 75 8.53 15.39 4.96
CA ASP A 75 9.37 15.15 3.78
C ASP A 75 10.68 14.42 4.13
N SER A 76 11.32 13.84 3.11
CA SER A 76 12.57 13.08 3.27
C SER A 76 13.71 13.91 3.88
N ALA A 77 13.77 15.23 3.68
CA ALA A 77 14.84 16.08 4.23
C ALA A 77 14.63 16.34 5.73
N THR A 78 13.38 16.57 6.16
CA THR A 78 12.98 16.66 7.56
C THR A 78 13.31 15.35 8.29
N ILE A 79 12.92 14.20 7.70
CA ILE A 79 13.22 12.88 8.26
C ILE A 79 14.73 12.63 8.35
N LYS A 80 15.51 12.97 7.31
CA LYS A 80 16.99 12.85 7.36
C LYS A 80 17.57 13.67 8.52
N THR A 81 17.13 14.90 8.70
CA THR A 81 17.60 15.78 9.78
C THR A 81 17.30 15.19 11.16
N GLN A 82 16.08 14.68 11.35
CA GLN A 82 15.64 14.07 12.60
C GLN A 82 16.38 12.75 12.89
N VAL A 83 16.60 11.93 11.87
CA VAL A 83 17.33 10.66 11.97
C VAL A 83 18.82 10.91 12.26
N SER A 84 19.43 11.94 11.67
CA SER A 84 20.82 12.32 11.92
C SER A 84 21.05 12.98 13.28
N ALA A 85 20.00 13.36 14.01
CA ALA A 85 20.13 13.90 15.36
C ALA A 85 20.61 12.86 16.39
N SER A 86 20.49 11.56 16.09
CA SER A 86 21.02 10.50 16.94
C SER A 86 21.63 9.36 16.12
N ALA A 87 22.84 8.92 16.51
CA ALA A 87 23.51 7.80 15.85
C ALA A 87 22.71 6.49 15.97
N GLU A 88 21.96 6.32 17.07
CA GLU A 88 21.10 5.17 17.31
C GLU A 88 19.93 5.14 16.30
N THR A 89 19.23 6.26 16.12
CA THR A 89 18.12 6.37 15.16
C THR A 89 18.61 6.19 13.73
N ALA A 90 19.77 6.74 13.38
CA ALA A 90 20.39 6.56 12.08
C ALA A 90 20.66 5.09 11.77
N SER A 91 21.33 4.38 12.68
CA SER A 91 21.61 2.95 12.51
C SER A 91 20.33 2.11 12.46
N LEU A 92 19.33 2.47 13.28
CA LEU A 92 18.05 1.77 13.31
C LEU A 92 17.26 1.96 12.02
N MET A 93 17.24 3.18 11.46
CA MET A 93 16.63 3.49 10.16
C MET A 93 17.33 2.75 9.01
N GLU A 94 18.66 2.77 8.97
CA GLU A 94 19.44 2.08 7.95
C GLU A 94 19.17 0.57 7.97
N GLY A 95 19.27 -0.06 9.14
CA GLY A 95 18.97 -1.48 9.32
C GLY A 95 17.51 -1.84 9.04
N TYR A 96 16.58 -0.91 9.27
CA TYR A 96 15.17 -1.06 8.90
C TYR A 96 14.97 -1.07 7.38
N ILE A 97 15.49 -0.05 6.68
CA ILE A 97 15.40 0.07 5.22
C ILE A 97 16.11 -1.09 4.54
N GLN A 98 17.28 -1.49 5.02
CA GLN A 98 18.02 -2.64 4.48
C GLN A 98 17.20 -3.93 4.59
N ARG A 99 16.62 -4.23 5.75
CA ARG A 99 15.76 -5.42 5.93
C ARG A 99 14.51 -5.36 5.05
N LEU A 100 13.87 -4.19 4.95
CA LEU A 100 12.77 -3.97 4.03
C LEU A 100 13.18 -4.30 2.59
N ASN A 101 14.33 -3.81 2.13
CA ASN A 101 14.77 -4.02 0.76
C ASN A 101 15.16 -5.47 0.47
N THR A 102 15.87 -6.12 1.39
CA THR A 102 16.36 -7.49 1.20
C THR A 102 15.27 -8.55 1.40
N LEU A 103 14.44 -8.39 2.43
CA LEU A 103 13.46 -9.40 2.84
C LEU A 103 12.03 -9.05 2.42
N GLY A 104 11.76 -7.80 2.05
CA GLY A 104 10.40 -7.34 1.75
C GLY A 104 9.50 -7.26 2.98
N ILE A 105 10.06 -7.32 4.19
CA ILE A 105 9.34 -7.35 5.46
C ILE A 105 9.71 -6.10 6.27
N SER A 106 8.71 -5.46 6.87
CA SER A 106 8.92 -4.40 7.86
C SER A 106 8.86 -5.02 9.27
N ASP A 107 9.92 -4.83 10.04
CA ASP A 107 10.02 -5.31 11.42
C ASP A 107 9.10 -4.47 12.33
N ALA A 108 8.13 -5.11 12.98
CA ALA A 108 7.11 -4.45 13.81
C ALA A 108 7.72 -3.70 15.00
N LEU A 109 8.74 -4.25 15.65
CA LEU A 109 9.37 -3.61 16.81
C LEU A 109 10.17 -2.38 16.39
N VAL A 110 10.93 -2.51 15.30
CA VAL A 110 11.75 -1.42 14.77
C VAL A 110 10.87 -0.31 14.20
N SER A 111 9.79 -0.66 13.47
CA SER A 111 8.85 0.31 12.92
C SER A 111 8.08 1.05 14.01
N ALA A 112 7.68 0.40 15.10
CA ALA A 112 7.04 1.06 16.24
C ALA A 112 7.99 2.07 16.92
N LYS A 113 9.26 1.71 17.11
CA LYS A 113 10.27 2.63 17.66
C LYS A 113 10.54 3.82 16.72
N LEU A 114 10.57 3.57 15.41
CA LEU A 114 10.65 4.66 14.42
C LEU A 114 9.39 5.52 14.43
N LYS A 115 8.20 4.96 14.64
CA LYS A 115 6.96 5.73 14.75
C LYS A 115 7.05 6.74 15.89
N GLU A 116 7.49 6.29 17.06
CA GLU A 116 7.69 7.17 18.22
C GLU A 116 8.72 8.26 17.92
N THR A 117 9.84 7.88 17.30
CA THR A 117 10.92 8.81 17.01
C THR A 117 10.51 9.86 15.97
N LEU A 118 9.84 9.45 14.89
CA LEU A 118 9.45 10.30 13.77
C LEU A 118 8.10 10.97 13.98
N ASN A 119 7.32 10.51 14.96
CA ASN A 119 5.94 10.91 15.21
C ASN A 119 5.07 10.84 13.94
N ALA A 120 4.99 9.68 13.30
CA ALA A 120 4.23 9.48 12.07
C ALA A 120 3.40 8.19 12.08
N ASP A 121 2.16 8.26 11.59
CA ASP A 121 1.21 7.14 11.57
C ASP A 121 1.35 6.24 10.35
N ALA A 122 2.05 6.71 9.33
CA ALA A 122 2.37 5.96 8.13
C ALA A 122 3.82 6.23 7.72
N PHE A 123 4.48 5.21 7.17
CA PHE A 123 5.73 5.39 6.43
C PHE A 123 5.51 5.16 4.94
N PHE A 124 6.08 6.05 4.15
CA PHE A 124 6.17 5.92 2.71
C PHE A 124 7.62 5.66 2.30
N LEU A 125 7.86 4.58 1.55
CA LEU A 125 9.18 4.27 1.01
C LEU A 125 9.07 4.09 -0.50
N ALA A 126 9.82 4.90 -1.24
CA ALA A 126 10.05 4.70 -2.67
C ALA A 126 11.38 3.98 -2.91
N TYR A 127 11.41 3.11 -3.92
CA TYR A 127 12.63 2.48 -4.40
C TYR A 127 12.69 2.48 -5.93
N VAL A 128 13.88 2.71 -6.47
CA VAL A 128 14.10 2.84 -7.91
C VAL A 128 14.53 1.50 -8.47
N THR A 129 13.80 1.02 -9.47
CA THR A 129 14.09 -0.25 -10.16
C THR A 129 14.76 -0.05 -11.50
N SER A 130 14.56 1.11 -12.13
CA SER A 130 15.25 1.48 -13.36
C SER A 130 15.32 3.00 -13.51
N TRP A 131 16.47 3.51 -13.97
CA TRP A 131 16.66 4.93 -14.22
C TRP A 131 17.73 5.15 -15.29
N GLY A 132 17.34 5.56 -16.50
CA GLY A 132 18.33 5.94 -17.50
C GLY A 132 17.83 5.87 -18.94
N TYR A 133 18.81 6.00 -19.85
CA TYR A 133 18.60 5.89 -21.28
C TYR A 133 19.24 4.61 -21.79
N GLY A 134 18.57 3.93 -22.70
CA GLY A 134 19.06 2.69 -23.28
C GLY A 134 18.54 2.49 -24.69
N ARG A 135 18.61 1.23 -25.13
CA ARG A 135 18.01 0.78 -26.38
C ARG A 135 17.08 -0.39 -26.14
N GLN A 136 15.95 -0.41 -26.84
CA GLN A 136 15.03 -1.53 -26.85
C GLN A 136 14.57 -1.75 -28.28
N GLY A 137 14.73 -2.97 -28.82
CA GLY A 137 14.36 -3.26 -30.21
C GLY A 137 15.11 -2.46 -31.28
N GLY A 138 16.25 -1.83 -30.93
CA GLY A 138 17.03 -0.96 -31.82
C GLY A 138 16.74 0.54 -31.62
N ASP A 139 15.59 0.89 -31.04
CA ASP A 139 15.19 2.27 -30.76
C ASP A 139 15.81 2.78 -29.47
N LYS A 140 16.09 4.09 -29.43
CA LYS A 140 16.54 4.74 -28.19
C LYS A 140 15.34 4.95 -27.28
N VAL A 141 15.49 4.58 -26.01
CA VAL A 141 14.42 4.70 -25.01
C VAL A 141 14.94 5.33 -23.72
N ALA A 142 14.09 6.11 -23.07
CA ALA A 142 14.22 6.51 -21.68
C ALA A 142 13.39 5.56 -20.83
N ARG A 143 13.94 5.11 -19.69
CA ARG A 143 13.28 4.17 -18.79
C ARG A 143 13.35 4.69 -17.37
N VAL A 144 12.19 4.70 -16.71
CA VAL A 144 12.05 4.99 -15.29
C VAL A 144 11.13 3.95 -14.66
N GLY A 145 11.61 3.30 -13.62
CA GLY A 145 10.87 2.29 -12.88
C GLY A 145 10.94 2.57 -11.40
N LEU A 146 9.78 2.55 -10.77
CA LEU A 146 9.60 2.88 -9.36
C LEU A 146 8.76 1.81 -8.70
N GLY A 147 9.14 1.49 -7.48
CA GLY A 147 8.28 0.80 -6.55
C GLY A 147 8.06 1.64 -5.30
N ILE A 148 6.90 1.46 -4.70
CA ILE A 148 6.47 2.19 -3.52
C ILE A 148 5.88 1.23 -2.50
N ARG A 149 6.05 1.57 -1.23
CA ARG A 149 5.51 0.84 -0.09
C ARG A 149 4.93 1.84 0.89
N LEU A 150 3.67 1.61 1.26
CA LEU A 150 3.01 2.27 2.37
C LEU A 150 2.96 1.28 3.52
N ILE A 151 3.40 1.72 4.69
CA ILE A 151 3.62 0.87 5.85
C ILE A 151 2.87 1.45 7.04
N ASN A 152 2.16 0.60 7.78
CA ASN A 152 1.65 0.94 9.11
C ASN A 152 2.76 0.63 10.12
N PRO A 153 3.39 1.64 10.72
CA PRO A 153 4.51 1.42 11.62
C PRO A 153 4.06 0.94 13.01
N SER A 154 2.76 0.93 13.31
CA SER A 154 2.24 0.44 14.59
C SER A 154 2.28 -1.09 14.69
N ASN A 155 2.15 -1.78 13.56
CA ASN A 155 2.18 -3.25 13.48
C ASN A 155 3.21 -3.79 12.46
N GLY A 156 3.93 -2.91 11.77
CA GLY A 156 4.93 -3.24 10.76
C GLY A 156 4.34 -3.74 9.44
N VAL A 157 3.02 -3.70 9.23
CA VAL A 157 2.40 -4.26 8.02
C VAL A 157 2.53 -3.31 6.84
N ILE A 158 2.96 -3.86 5.70
CA ILE A 158 2.94 -3.16 4.41
C ILE A 158 1.48 -3.14 3.92
N VAL A 159 0.80 -2.03 4.15
CA VAL A 159 -0.62 -1.87 3.82
C VAL A 159 -0.86 -1.76 2.32
N TRP A 160 0.11 -1.23 1.58
CA TRP A 160 0.07 -1.16 0.13
C TRP A 160 1.47 -1.19 -0.45
N LYS A 161 1.63 -1.91 -1.55
CA LYS A 161 2.85 -1.89 -2.35
C LYS A 161 2.49 -1.87 -3.82
N ALA A 162 3.23 -1.09 -4.58
CA ALA A 162 3.07 -1.04 -6.02
C ALA A 162 4.44 -0.97 -6.69
N ASN A 163 4.50 -1.42 -7.93
CA ASN A 163 5.66 -1.28 -8.81
C ASN A 163 5.17 -1.02 -10.23
N HIS A 164 5.80 -0.06 -10.89
CA HIS A 164 5.50 0.25 -12.27
C HIS A 164 6.73 0.81 -12.99
N GLU A 165 6.75 0.69 -14.31
CA GLU A 165 7.85 1.15 -15.16
C GLU A 165 7.26 1.83 -16.39
N LEU A 166 7.78 3.01 -16.71
CA LEU A 166 7.51 3.71 -17.96
C LEU A 166 8.74 3.65 -18.86
N VAL A 167 8.48 3.35 -20.13
CA VAL A 167 9.48 3.36 -21.19
C VAL A 167 8.99 4.29 -22.30
N GLU A 168 9.80 5.31 -22.61
CA GLU A 168 9.49 6.30 -23.64
C GLU A 168 10.55 6.29 -24.74
N GLY A 169 10.13 6.01 -25.98
CA GLY A 169 11.01 6.05 -27.15
C GLY A 169 11.31 7.48 -27.58
N TYR A 170 12.53 7.72 -28.09
CA TYR A 170 12.92 9.02 -28.61
C TYR A 170 13.88 8.93 -29.81
N TRP A 171 13.80 9.90 -30.71
CA TRP A 171 14.64 9.93 -31.91
C TRP A 171 15.88 10.83 -31.74
N MET A 172 15.65 12.11 -31.45
CA MET A 172 16.70 13.14 -31.38
C MET A 172 16.84 13.79 -29.99
N ILE A 173 15.72 14.11 -29.34
CA ILE A 173 15.68 14.81 -28.05
C ILE A 173 15.47 13.79 -26.95
N LYS A 174 16.38 13.75 -25.96
CA LYS A 174 16.24 12.88 -24.80
C LYS A 174 15.09 13.38 -23.90
N PRO A 175 14.13 12.51 -23.53
CA PRO A 175 13.12 12.84 -22.53
C PRO A 175 13.76 13.15 -21.18
N ASP A 176 13.14 14.02 -20.40
CA ASP A 176 13.59 14.32 -19.04
C ASP A 176 13.17 13.20 -18.07
N LEU A 177 14.13 12.53 -17.45
CA LEU A 177 13.84 11.39 -16.55
C LEU A 177 13.03 11.83 -15.31
N GLY A 178 13.20 13.06 -14.83
CA GLY A 178 12.41 13.60 -13.73
C GLY A 178 10.94 13.80 -14.10
N LYS A 179 10.66 14.28 -15.32
CA LYS A 179 9.29 14.36 -15.83
C LYS A 179 8.67 12.98 -16.05
N LEU A 180 9.43 12.01 -16.54
CA LEU A 180 8.97 10.62 -16.64
C LEU A 180 8.66 10.05 -15.25
N ALA A 181 9.50 10.31 -14.26
CA ALA A 181 9.28 9.88 -12.88
C ALA A 181 8.05 10.54 -12.25
N ASP A 182 7.82 11.83 -12.49
CA ASP A 182 6.65 12.56 -12.04
C ASP A 182 5.36 11.99 -12.62
N LYS A 183 5.36 11.69 -13.93
CA LYS A 183 4.26 11.00 -14.60
C LYS A 183 4.01 9.62 -13.99
N LEU A 184 5.06 8.81 -13.86
CA LEU A 184 4.98 7.47 -13.27
C LEU A 184 4.41 7.50 -11.84
N LEU A 185 4.91 8.40 -10.98
CA LEU A 185 4.39 8.53 -9.62
C LEU A 185 2.93 8.99 -9.61
N SER A 186 2.53 9.88 -10.52
CA SER A 186 1.13 10.30 -10.63
C SER A 186 0.22 9.11 -10.96
N GLU A 187 0.58 8.30 -11.95
CA GLU A 187 -0.14 7.06 -12.30
C GLU A 187 -0.18 6.07 -11.12
N MET A 188 0.92 5.94 -10.37
CA MET A 188 0.95 5.08 -9.19
C MET A 188 0.05 5.57 -8.04
N PHE A 189 -0.03 6.88 -7.83
CA PHE A 189 -0.81 7.49 -6.76
C PHE A 189 -2.32 7.46 -7.03
N GLU A 190 -2.75 7.42 -8.29
CA GLU A 190 -4.17 7.16 -8.63
C GLU A 190 -4.66 5.80 -8.10
N GLU A 191 -3.74 4.84 -7.94
CA GLU A 191 -4.00 3.51 -7.40
C GLU A 191 -3.86 3.42 -5.86
N LEU A 192 -3.44 4.51 -5.21
CA LEU A 192 -3.29 4.56 -3.75
C LEU A 192 -4.67 4.32 -3.08
N PRO A 193 -4.84 3.28 -2.25
CA PRO A 193 -6.15 2.90 -1.71
C PRO A 193 -6.82 4.00 -0.87
N LEU A 194 -6.04 4.87 -0.23
CA LEU A 194 -6.55 5.99 0.55
C LEU A 194 -7.16 7.09 -0.36
N VAL A 195 -6.50 7.39 -1.49
CA VAL A 195 -7.04 8.33 -2.50
C VAL A 195 -8.30 7.79 -3.12
N LYS A 196 -8.34 6.49 -3.47
CA LYS A 196 -9.54 5.82 -3.99
C LYS A 196 -10.71 5.81 -3.00
N ARG A 197 -10.43 5.83 -1.69
CA ARG A 197 -11.46 5.93 -0.65
C ARG A 197 -12.00 7.36 -0.54
N ALA A 198 -11.11 8.34 -0.52
CA ALA A 198 -11.47 9.76 -0.42
C ALA A 198 -12.26 10.25 -1.66
N SER A 199 -11.98 9.71 -2.85
CA SER A 199 -12.68 10.06 -4.10
C SER A 199 -13.99 9.29 -4.34
N ARG A 200 -14.32 8.29 -3.50
CA ARG A 200 -15.60 7.57 -3.62
C ARG A 200 -16.72 8.47 -3.08
N PRO A 201 -17.76 8.79 -3.88
CA PRO A 201 -18.90 9.54 -3.35
C PRO A 201 -19.46 8.78 -2.16
N ALA A 202 -19.74 9.49 -1.06
CA ALA A 202 -20.37 8.92 0.12
C ALA A 202 -21.57 8.12 -0.36
N ARG A 203 -21.50 6.79 -0.23
CA ARG A 203 -22.65 5.94 -0.49
C ARG A 203 -23.75 6.52 0.41
N PRO A 204 -24.94 6.89 -0.10
CA PRO A 204 -26.03 7.21 0.79
C PRO A 204 -26.08 6.04 1.77
N MET A 205 -25.96 6.34 3.08
CA MET A 205 -26.15 5.32 4.09
C MET A 205 -27.46 4.65 3.71
N ASP A 206 -27.40 3.38 3.31
CA ASP A 206 -28.58 2.55 3.27
C ASP A 206 -29.16 2.70 4.66
N THR A 207 -30.28 3.42 4.73
CA THR A 207 -31.15 3.46 5.88
C THR A 207 -31.23 2.02 6.36
N ALA A 208 -30.63 1.75 7.52
CA ALA A 208 -30.73 0.46 8.16
C ALA A 208 -32.21 0.04 8.06
N PRO A 209 -32.54 -1.15 7.53
CA PRO A 209 -33.91 -1.59 7.54
C PRO A 209 -34.37 -1.51 8.99
N ALA A 210 -35.37 -0.69 9.24
CA ALA A 210 -35.94 -0.50 10.55
C ALA A 210 -36.19 -1.89 11.15
N LEU A 211 -35.51 -2.18 12.25
CA LEU A 211 -35.79 -3.34 13.06
C LEU A 211 -37.28 -3.30 13.39
N THR A 212 -38.04 -4.17 12.73
CA THR A 212 -39.44 -4.40 13.06
C THR A 212 -39.50 -4.77 14.54
N PRO A 213 -40.32 -4.10 15.36
CA PRO A 213 -40.45 -4.46 16.76
C PRO A 213 -40.99 -5.88 16.86
N ALA A 214 -40.30 -6.71 17.67
CA ALA A 214 -40.72 -8.05 17.99
C ALA A 214 -42.13 -8.04 18.63
N PRO A 215 -43.06 -8.89 18.19
CA PRO A 215 -44.34 -9.03 18.87
C PRO A 215 -44.18 -9.66 20.25
N ALA A 216 -44.98 -9.13 21.17
CA ALA A 216 -44.98 -9.38 22.59
C ALA A 216 -45.14 -10.86 22.99
N ALA A 217 -44.61 -11.14 24.18
CA ALA A 217 -44.66 -12.39 24.92
C ALA A 217 -46.03 -13.09 24.91
N VAL A 218 -46.00 -14.39 24.62
CA VAL A 218 -47.04 -15.34 25.04
C VAL A 218 -46.45 -16.24 26.11
N THR A 219 -47.22 -16.29 27.19
CA THR A 219 -46.99 -16.89 28.50
C THR A 219 -46.66 -18.39 28.43
N ALA A 220 -45.84 -18.83 29.39
CA ALA A 220 -45.50 -20.22 29.67
C ALA A 220 -46.73 -21.13 29.90
N PRO A 221 -46.53 -22.45 29.79
CA PRO A 221 -46.70 -23.25 31.01
C PRO A 221 -45.61 -24.29 31.26
N GLU A 222 -45.24 -24.34 32.54
CA GLU A 222 -45.05 -25.54 33.38
C GLU A 222 -43.98 -26.60 33.01
N ALA A 223 -43.01 -26.71 33.91
CA ALA A 223 -41.98 -27.74 33.94
C ALA A 223 -42.51 -29.09 34.43
N PRO A 224 -41.86 -30.19 34.03
CA PRO A 224 -41.64 -31.33 34.95
C PRO A 224 -40.17 -31.82 34.87
N PRO A 225 -39.72 -32.77 35.70
CA PRO A 225 -38.84 -32.53 36.82
C PRO A 225 -37.38 -32.99 36.57
N ALA A 226 -36.52 -32.65 37.53
CA ALA A 226 -35.10 -32.96 37.58
C ALA A 226 -34.75 -34.44 37.32
N MET A 227 -33.71 -34.66 36.50
CA MET A 227 -32.90 -35.88 36.52
C MET A 227 -31.44 -35.56 36.84
N ALA A 228 -30.88 -36.46 37.65
CA ALA A 228 -29.61 -36.43 38.38
C ALA A 228 -28.33 -36.31 37.52
N PRO A 229 -27.18 -35.97 38.14
CA PRO A 229 -25.91 -35.81 37.43
C PRO A 229 -25.28 -37.16 37.12
N LEU A 230 -24.84 -37.34 35.87
CA LEU A 230 -23.92 -38.42 35.49
C LEU A 230 -22.50 -37.86 35.45
N ALA A 231 -21.66 -38.44 36.29
CA ALA A 231 -20.23 -38.22 36.33
C ALA A 231 -19.52 -38.81 35.08
N GLU A 232 -18.52 -38.06 34.59
CA GLU A 232 -17.19 -38.41 34.04
C GLU A 232 -16.98 -39.68 33.17
N PRO A 233 -16.10 -39.62 32.15
CA PRO A 233 -14.67 -39.83 32.44
C PRO A 233 -13.64 -39.05 31.58
N SER A 234 -12.64 -38.52 32.30
CA SER A 234 -11.18 -38.57 32.05
C SER A 234 -10.62 -38.54 30.62
N ALA A 235 -9.75 -37.56 30.39
CA ALA A 235 -8.84 -37.44 29.26
C ALA A 235 -7.87 -38.63 29.10
N PRO A 236 -7.48 -39.00 27.87
CA PRO A 236 -6.37 -39.91 27.62
C PRO A 236 -4.99 -39.19 27.70
N PRO A 237 -3.92 -39.91 28.09
CA PRO A 237 -2.60 -39.35 28.40
C PRO A 237 -1.72 -39.05 27.18
N GLU A 238 -0.80 -38.08 27.37
CA GLU A 238 0.35 -37.76 26.52
C GLU A 238 1.24 -38.99 26.22
N PRO A 239 1.75 -39.13 24.98
CA PRO A 239 2.84 -40.05 24.69
C PRO A 239 4.21 -39.44 25.02
N ALA A 240 5.01 -40.25 25.70
CA ALA A 240 6.33 -39.96 26.23
C ALA A 240 7.41 -39.64 25.16
N ILE A 241 8.27 -38.70 25.52
CA ILE A 241 9.56 -38.41 24.90
C ILE A 241 10.52 -39.56 25.22
N ALA A 242 11.08 -40.20 24.18
CA ALA A 242 12.24 -41.07 24.30
C ALA A 242 13.52 -40.25 24.03
N LYS A 243 14.54 -40.50 24.86
CA LYS A 243 15.91 -39.99 24.76
C LYS A 243 16.65 -40.53 23.54
#